data_AF-A0A350U0X5-F1
#
_entry.id   AF-A0A350U0X5-F1
#
_cell.length_a   1.000
_cell.length_b   1.000
_cell.length_c   1.000
_cell.angle_alpha   90.00
_cell.angle_beta   90.00
_cell.angle_gamma   90.00
#
_symmetry.space_group_name_H-M   'P 1'
#
loop_
_entity.id
_entity.type
_entity.pdbx_description
1 polymer ?
#
loop_
_entity_poly.entity_id
_entity_poly.type
_entity_poly.pdbx_seq_one_letter_code
_entity_poly.pdbx_strand_id
1 'polypeptide(L)'
;MADDTNVAGAFIDSLKRNNAKIREDRAATIAEDAQLIYKREVEDLALTIKKLRREQENMLDLSPAEATSLVLASDFDSKDYVARDLELAVKIRNLEIKLELARQRYQYLFGQTLEV
;
A
#
# COMPACT_ATOMS: atom_id res chain seq x y z
N MET A 1 -12.82 -28.84 -1.02
CA MET A 1 -14.23 -28.52 -0.73
C MET A 1 -14.38 -27.03 -0.99
N ALA A 2 -15.35 -26.66 -1.82
CA ALA A 2 -15.50 -25.32 -2.36
C ALA A 2 -15.76 -24.31 -1.24
N ASP A 3 -14.86 -23.34 -1.10
CA ASP A 3 -15.09 -22.16 -0.28
C ASP A 3 -15.86 -21.17 -1.15
N ASP A 4 -17.18 -21.32 -1.18
CA ASP A 4 -18.11 -20.30 -1.67
C ASP A 4 -18.03 -19.11 -0.70
N THR A 5 -16.97 -18.31 -0.84
CA THR A 5 -16.90 -16.99 -0.25
C THR A 5 -18.01 -16.17 -0.88
N ASN A 6 -19.16 -16.12 -0.20
CA ASN A 6 -20.19 -15.11 -0.42
C ASN A 6 -19.51 -13.73 -0.37
N VAL A 7 -19.15 -13.18 -1.54
CA VAL A 7 -18.65 -11.81 -1.68
C VAL A 7 -19.85 -10.86 -1.52
N ALA A 8 -20.55 -10.92 -0.39
CA ALA A 8 -21.62 -10.01 -0.04
C ALA A 8 -21.00 -8.77 0.61
N GLY A 9 -20.25 -8.00 -0.18
CA GLY A 9 -19.74 -6.69 0.21
C GLY A 9 -20.59 -5.56 -0.36
N ALA A 10 -20.44 -4.34 0.18
CA ALA A 10 -21.22 -3.18 -0.24
C ALA A 10 -21.11 -2.87 -1.74
N PHE A 11 -20.07 -3.38 -2.42
CA PHE A 11 -19.86 -3.22 -3.85
C PHE A 11 -20.87 -4.01 -4.70
N ILE A 12 -21.08 -5.29 -4.40
CA ILE A 12 -22.04 -6.14 -5.14
C ILE A 12 -23.48 -5.67 -4.87
N ASP A 13 -23.80 -5.30 -3.62
CA ASP A 13 -25.11 -4.78 -3.26
C ASP A 13 -25.44 -3.49 -4.01
N SER A 14 -24.46 -2.60 -4.15
CA SER A 14 -24.62 -1.36 -4.91
C SER A 14 -24.84 -1.62 -6.40
N LEU A 15 -24.09 -2.57 -7.00
CA LEU A 15 -24.23 -2.94 -8.41
C LEU A 15 -25.62 -3.54 -8.70
N LYS A 16 -26.09 -4.45 -7.85
CA LYS A 16 -27.43 -5.06 -7.98
C LYS A 16 -28.55 -4.04 -7.78
N ARG A 17 -28.39 -3.08 -6.86
CA ARG A 17 -29.39 -2.02 -6.59
C ARG A 17 -29.48 -0.96 -7.69
N ASN A 18 -28.36 -0.50 -8.23
CA ASN A 18 -28.35 0.57 -9.25
C ASN A 18 -28.68 0.07 -10.65
N ASN A 19 -28.46 -1.21 -10.94
CA ASN A 19 -28.53 -1.74 -12.29
C ASN A 19 -29.43 -2.97 -12.36
N ALA A 20 -30.75 -2.75 -12.36
CA ALA A 20 -31.76 -3.80 -12.52
C ALA A 20 -31.62 -4.66 -13.81
N LYS A 21 -30.74 -4.25 -14.74
CA LYS A 21 -30.41 -4.97 -15.98
C LYS A 21 -29.11 -5.78 -15.92
N ILE A 22 -28.29 -5.62 -14.89
CA ILE A 22 -27.08 -6.43 -14.73
C ILE A 22 -27.50 -7.79 -14.17
N ARG A 23 -27.21 -8.84 -14.95
CA ARG A 23 -27.33 -10.22 -14.48
C ARG A 23 -26.34 -10.48 -13.36
N GLU A 24 -26.74 -11.31 -12.40
CA GLU A 24 -25.96 -11.66 -11.22
C GLU A 24 -24.54 -12.13 -11.55
N ASP A 25 -24.40 -12.98 -12.57
CA ASP A 25 -23.11 -13.45 -13.08
C ASP A 25 -22.17 -12.30 -13.48
N ARG A 26 -22.71 -11.25 -14.13
CA ARG A 26 -21.92 -10.10 -14.57
C ARG A 26 -21.53 -9.19 -13.41
N ALA A 27 -22.40 -9.05 -12.40
CA ALA A 27 -22.07 -8.31 -11.19
C ALA A 27 -20.93 -9.00 -10.41
N ALA A 28 -20.97 -10.34 -10.35
CA ALA A 28 -19.91 -11.14 -9.73
C ALA A 28 -18.57 -10.95 -10.44
N THR A 29 -18.51 -11.08 -11.77
CA THR A 29 -17.26 -10.87 -12.53
C THR A 29 -16.66 -9.48 -12.30
N ILE A 30 -17.49 -8.43 -12.35
CA ILE A 30 -17.01 -7.05 -12.14
C ILE A 30 -16.48 -6.87 -10.71
N ALA A 31 -17.13 -7.49 -9.72
CA ALA A 31 -16.70 -7.42 -8.34
C ALA A 31 -15.38 -8.16 -8.10
N GLU A 32 -15.19 -9.34 -8.68
CA GLU A 32 -13.94 -10.10 -8.63
C GLU A 32 -12.79 -9.32 -9.27
N ASP A 33 -13.01 -8.76 -10.47
CA ASP A 33 -12.00 -7.94 -11.17
C ASP A 33 -11.60 -6.72 -10.32
N ALA A 34 -12.60 -6.00 -9.78
CA ALA A 34 -12.37 -4.85 -8.92
C ALA A 34 -11.63 -5.24 -7.64
N GLN A 35 -11.99 -6.37 -7.03
CA GLN A 35 -11.36 -6.88 -5.82
C GLN A 35 -9.88 -7.22 -6.06
N LEU A 36 -9.57 -7.87 -7.18
CA LEU A 36 -8.20 -8.26 -7.53
C LEU A 36 -7.31 -7.03 -7.74
N ILE A 37 -7.80 -6.04 -8.47
CA ILE A 37 -7.07 -4.79 -8.71
C ILE A 37 -6.87 -4.04 -7.38
N TYR A 38 -7.91 -3.93 -6.56
CA TYR A 38 -7.82 -3.22 -5.28
C TYR A 38 -6.78 -3.88 -4.35
N LYS A 39 -6.77 -5.22 -4.30
CA LYS A 39 -5.78 -5.96 -3.51
C LYS A 39 -4.34 -5.64 -3.96
N ARG A 40 -4.08 -5.63 -5.26
CA ARG A 40 -2.76 -5.29 -5.82
C ARG A 40 -2.32 -3.88 -5.42
N GLU A 41 -3.21 -2.89 -5.53
CA GLU A 41 -2.90 -1.52 -5.13
C GLU A 41 -2.54 -1.41 -3.64
N VAL A 42 -3.23 -2.16 -2.78
CA VAL A 42 -2.93 -2.24 -1.34
C VAL A 42 -1.56 -2.88 -1.09
N GLU A 43 -1.22 -3.95 -1.82
CA GLU A 43 0.08 -4.61 -1.77
C GLU A 43 1.22 -3.69 -2.25
N ASP A 44 1.00 -2.96 -3.34
CA ASP A 44 1.97 -2.02 -3.91
C ASP A 44 2.24 -0.83 -2.97
N LEU A 45 1.20 -0.34 -2.26
CA LEU A 45 1.36 0.67 -1.21
C LEU A 45 2.25 0.14 -0.07
N ALA A 46 1.97 -1.07 0.42
CA ALA A 46 2.76 -1.70 1.48
C ALA A 46 4.23 -1.92 1.05
N LEU A 47 4.45 -2.34 -0.20
CA LEU A 47 5.79 -2.52 -0.76
C LEU A 47 6.54 -1.18 -0.85
N THR A 48 5.85 -0.13 -1.32
CA THR A 48 6.43 1.22 -1.42
C THR A 48 6.84 1.74 -0.04
N ILE A 49 6.01 1.57 0.99
CA ILE A 49 6.36 1.94 2.37
C ILE A 49 7.60 1.18 2.84
N LYS A 50 7.68 -0.14 2.61
CA LYS A 50 8.86 -0.96 2.97
C LYS A 50 10.13 -0.45 2.27
N LYS A 51 10.04 -0.05 1.00
CA LYS A 51 11.18 0.53 0.26
C LYS A 51 11.63 1.87 0.83
N LEU A 52 10.69 2.77 1.11
CA LEU A 52 11.01 4.10 1.67
C LEU A 52 11.60 4.01 3.08
N ARG A 53 11.12 3.08 3.91
CA ARG A 53 11.73 2.82 5.23
C ARG A 53 13.16 2.32 5.12
N ARG A 54 13.45 1.42 4.18
CA ARG A 54 14.82 0.97 3.90
C ARG A 54 15.69 2.11 3.37
N GLU A 55 15.15 2.98 2.53
CA GLU A 55 15.86 4.16 2.05
C GLU A 55 16.22 5.08 3.23
N GLN A 56 15.28 5.33 4.14
CA GLN A 56 15.51 6.09 5.36
C GLN A 56 16.59 5.45 6.26
N GLU A 57 16.56 4.12 6.42
CA GLU A 57 17.58 3.38 7.17
C GLU A 57 18.96 3.43 6.49
N ASN A 58 19.00 3.29 5.16
CA ASN A 58 20.24 3.34 4.38
C ASN A 58 20.88 4.73 4.39
N MET A 59 20.12 5.81 4.61
CA MET A 59 20.69 7.14 4.80
C MET A 59 21.55 7.26 6.05
N LEU A 60 21.39 6.34 7.02
CA LEU A 60 22.22 6.23 8.22
C LEU A 60 23.39 5.26 8.04
N ASP A 61 23.44 4.52 6.92
CA ASP A 61 24.51 3.59 6.63
C ASP A 61 25.76 4.35 6.14
N LEU A 62 26.54 4.83 7.12
CA LEU A 62 27.83 5.48 6.92
C LEU A 62 28.97 4.45 6.81
N SER A 63 28.67 3.16 6.58
CA SER A 63 29.73 2.18 6.37
C SER A 63 30.49 2.50 5.06
N PRO A 64 31.83 2.48 5.06
CA PRO A 64 32.59 2.63 3.82
C PRO A 64 32.25 1.46 2.88
N ALA A 65 31.44 1.71 1.84
CA ALA A 65 31.11 0.69 0.84
C ALA A 65 32.36 0.21 0.06
N GLU A 66 33.42 1.02 0.07
CA GLU A 66 34.73 0.74 -0.51
C GLU A 66 35.79 1.02 0.58
N ALA A 67 36.85 0.21 0.65
CA ALA A 67 37.98 0.41 1.57
C ALA A 67 38.70 1.78 1.38
N THR A 68 38.33 2.53 0.35
CA THR A 68 38.81 3.86 -0.02
C THR A 68 37.77 4.97 0.14
N SER A 69 36.49 4.64 0.36
CA SER A 69 35.40 5.62 0.51
C SER A 69 35.17 5.97 1.98
N LEU A 70 36.18 6.60 2.58
CA LEU A 70 35.97 7.46 3.73
C LEU A 70 35.22 8.70 3.23
N VAL A 71 33.88 8.63 3.14
CA VAL A 71 33.11 9.83 3.46
C VAL A 71 33.47 10.07 4.93
N LEU A 72 34.50 10.89 5.14
CA LEU A 72 34.90 11.24 6.50
C LEU A 72 33.64 11.77 7.17
N ALA A 73 33.38 11.35 8.41
CA ALA A 73 32.28 11.92 9.20
C ALA A 73 32.31 13.47 9.26
N SER A 74 33.44 14.09 8.86
CA SER A 74 33.60 15.54 8.67
C SER A 74 32.81 16.13 7.50
N ASP A 75 32.49 15.35 6.47
CA ASP A 75 31.79 15.82 5.26
C ASP A 75 30.28 15.52 5.31
N PHE A 76 29.80 15.01 6.45
CA PHE A 76 28.39 14.74 6.67
C PHE A 76 27.61 16.06 6.83
N ASP A 77 26.82 16.40 5.81
CA ASP A 77 25.88 17.51 5.90
C ASP A 77 24.66 17.09 6.72
N SER A 78 24.69 17.45 8.01
CA SER A 78 23.60 17.18 8.94
C SER A 78 22.30 17.87 8.55
N LYS A 79 22.37 19.04 7.89
CA LYS A 79 21.19 19.82 7.53
C LYS A 79 20.46 19.18 6.35
N ASP A 80 21.22 18.75 5.34
CA ASP A 80 20.67 18.03 4.19
C ASP A 80 20.13 16.65 4.58
N TYR A 81 20.83 15.94 5.47
CA TYR A 81 20.32 14.68 6.02
C TYR A 81 18.96 14.87 6.71
N VAL A 82 18.87 15.80 7.67
CA VAL A 82 17.62 16.06 8.41
C VAL A 82 16.50 16.49 7.46
N ALA A 83 16.79 17.33 6.45
CA ALA A 83 15.80 17.76 5.48
C ALA A 83 15.21 16.57 4.70
N ARG A 84 16.07 15.66 4.21
CA ARG A 84 15.65 14.46 3.49
C ARG A 84 14.93 13.45 4.38
N ASP A 85 15.40 13.26 5.61
CA ASP A 85 14.76 12.36 6.57
C ASP A 85 13.33 12.82 6.90
N LEU A 86 13.14 14.12 7.14
CA LEU A 86 11.81 14.69 7.36
C LEU A 86 10.90 14.55 6.14
N GLU A 87 11.43 14.74 4.93
CA GLU A 87 10.68 14.55 3.68
C GLU A 87 10.20 13.11 3.53
N LEU A 88 11.11 12.14 3.72
CA LEU A 88 10.79 10.71 3.69
C LEU A 88 9.78 10.34 4.77
N ALA A 89 9.94 10.86 5.99
CA ALA A 89 9.01 10.60 7.10
C ALA A 89 7.58 11.06 6.78
N VAL A 90 7.41 12.27 6.23
CA VAL A 90 6.09 12.77 5.81
C VAL A 90 5.51 11.90 4.69
N LYS A 91 6.33 11.51 3.71
CA LYS A 91 5.89 10.66 2.60
C LYS A 91 5.46 9.26 3.07
N ILE A 92 6.25 8.63 3.94
CA ILE A 92 5.93 7.35 4.57
C ILE A 92 4.60 7.49 5.32
N ARG A 93 4.45 8.53 6.13
CA ARG A 93 3.23 8.73 6.93
C ARG A 93 1.98 8.89 6.07
N ASN A 94 2.07 9.66 4.99
CA ASN A 94 0.97 9.81 4.05
C ASN A 94 0.59 8.49 3.37
N LEU A 95 1.58 7.67 3.02
CA LEU A 95 1.35 6.35 2.44
C LEU A 95 0.76 5.36 3.46
N GLU A 96 1.18 5.41 4.72
CA GLU A 96 0.58 4.61 5.80
C GLU A 96 -0.90 4.95 6.01
N ILE A 97 -1.23 6.25 6.07
CA ILE A 97 -2.62 6.71 6.16
C ILE A 97 -3.40 6.21 4.94
N LYS A 98 -2.85 6.34 3.73
CA LYS A 98 -3.49 5.85 2.51
C LYS A 98 -3.72 4.34 2.56
N LEU A 99 -2.74 3.57 3.03
CA LEU A 99 -2.81 2.12 3.17
C LEU A 99 -3.89 1.71 4.19
N GLU A 100 -3.94 2.37 5.34
CA GLU A 100 -4.95 2.13 6.37
C GLU A 100 -6.37 2.37 5.83
N LEU A 101 -6.59 3.53 5.20
CA LEU A 101 -7.87 3.88 4.59
C LEU A 101 -8.25 2.90 3.47
N ALA A 102 -7.28 2.48 2.65
CA ALA A 102 -7.51 1.51 1.60
C ALA A 102 -7.92 0.14 2.17
N ARG A 103 -7.30 -0.33 3.25
CA ARG A 103 -7.68 -1.59 3.94
C ARG A 103 -9.09 -1.52 4.50
N GLN A 104 -9.42 -0.44 5.22
CA GLN A 104 -10.77 -0.24 5.77
C GLN A 104 -11.81 -0.21 4.65
N ARG A 105 -11.50 0.47 3.55
CA ARG A 105 -12.40 0.55 2.41
C ARG A 105 -12.54 -0.78 1.68
N TYR A 106 -11.46 -1.54 1.53
CA TYR A 106 -11.49 -2.88 0.96
C TYR A 106 -12.40 -3.81 1.78
N GLN A 107 -12.24 -3.80 3.10
CA GLN A 107 -13.09 -4.58 4.00
C GLN A 107 -14.56 -4.22 3.86
N TYR A 108 -14.88 -2.93 3.79
CA TYR A 108 -16.26 -2.48 3.56
C TYR A 108 -16.81 -2.93 2.19
N LEU A 109 -16.00 -2.82 1.13
CA LEU A 109 -16.44 -3.09 -0.25
C LEU A 109 -16.60 -4.59 -0.54
N PHE A 110 -15.73 -5.44 0.03
CA PHE A 110 -15.62 -6.85 -0.33
C PHE A 110 -15.81 -7.82 0.84
N GLY A 111 -15.96 -7.31 2.07
CA GLY A 111 -16.19 -8.13 3.27
C GLY A 111 -14.96 -8.91 3.76
N GLN A 112 -13.79 -8.70 3.14
CA GLN A 112 -12.55 -9.43 3.44
C GLN A 112 -11.49 -8.51 4.07
N THR A 113 -10.69 -9.05 4.98
CA THR A 113 -9.57 -8.31 5.58
C THR A 113 -8.29 -8.61 4.81
N LEU A 114 -7.51 -7.57 4.51
CA LEU A 114 -6.20 -7.68 3.86
C LEU A 114 -5.08 -7.50 4.89
N GLU A 115 -4.31 -8.56 5.10
CA GLU A 115 -3.04 -8.51 5.84
C GLU A 115 -1.88 -8.40 4.85
N VAL A 116 -1.04 -7.37 5.02
CA VAL A 116 0.01 -6.93 4.07
C VAL A 116 1.20 -6.31 4.78
#